data_AF-A0A1F9L2M5-F1
#
_entry.id   AF-A0A1F9L2M5-F1
#
_cell.length_a   1.000
_cell.length_b   1.000
_cell.length_c   1.000
_cell.angle_alpha   90.00
_cell.angle_beta   90.00
_cell.angle_gamma   90.00
#
_symmetry.space_group_name_H-M   'P 1'
#
loop_
_entity.id
_entity.type
_entity.pdbx_description
1 polymer ?
#
loop_
_entity_poly.entity_id
_entity_poly.type
_entity_poly.pdbx_seq_one_letter_code
_entity_poly.pdbx_strand_id
1 'polypeptide(L)'
;MSDPIKNRYEFVLLFDVKDGNPNGDPDAGNLPRIDPETGNGLVTDVCLKRKVRNYVGLVHGEQPPYEIYVKEKAVLNRQHERAYQAFELKPESKKLPKNEEDARKITGWMCKNFFDVRAFGAVMSTEVNAGQVRGPVQFAFGRSIDRVFTGEHSITRMAVTNEKDLEKERTMGRKFTVPYGLYRVHGFISAPLAKQTGFSEGDLELFWKSLQNMFDHDRSAARGEMAAQKLIVFKHESELGNAPAHKLFDLVTVEKNCGDAPPRSFGDYDVAVGAAPAGVERIEML
;
A
#
# COMPACT_ATOMS: atom_id res chain seq x y z
N MET A 1 -5.59 15.02 21.48
CA MET A 1 -5.18 14.82 20.07
C MET A 1 -3.73 14.43 20.11
N SER A 2 -3.33 13.41 19.37
CA SER A 2 -1.92 13.04 19.25
C SER A 2 -1.22 14.08 18.36
N ASP A 3 0.01 14.44 18.73
CA ASP A 3 0.79 15.38 17.96
C ASP A 3 1.17 14.78 16.59
N PRO A 4 1.10 15.57 15.49
CA PRO A 4 1.58 15.11 14.19
C PRO A 4 3.07 14.78 14.23
N ILE A 5 3.50 13.87 13.36
CA ILE A 5 4.92 13.53 13.24
C ILE A 5 5.75 14.78 12.93
N LYS A 6 6.93 14.88 13.54
CA LYS A 6 7.82 16.05 13.39
C LYS A 6 8.97 15.79 12.41
N ASN A 7 9.23 14.53 12.10
CA ASN A 7 10.33 14.09 11.26
C ASN A 7 9.84 13.64 9.88
N ARG A 8 10.65 13.88 8.85
CA ARG A 8 10.49 13.24 7.54
C ARG A 8 11.07 11.83 7.59
N TYR A 9 10.46 10.91 6.85
CA TYR A 9 10.97 9.55 6.71
C TYR A 9 11.02 9.10 5.26
N GLU A 10 12.00 8.25 4.97
CA GLU A 10 12.10 7.46 3.75
C GLU A 10 12.13 6.00 4.19
N PHE A 11 11.60 5.10 3.37
CA PHE A 11 11.71 3.68 3.66
C PHE A 11 11.91 2.85 2.39
N VAL A 12 12.63 1.74 2.55
CA VAL A 12 12.72 0.67 1.58
C VAL A 12 12.07 -0.56 2.17
N LEU A 13 11.02 -1.05 1.51
CA LEU A 13 10.44 -2.35 1.81
C LEU A 13 10.91 -3.35 0.76
N LEU A 14 11.50 -4.45 1.22
CA LEU A 14 11.71 -5.66 0.43
C LEU A 14 10.69 -6.69 0.85
N PHE A 15 9.95 -7.21 -0.12
CA PHE A 15 9.01 -8.31 0.09
C PHE A 15 9.12 -9.28 -1.08
N ASP A 16 8.88 -10.56 -0.84
CA ASP A 16 8.90 -11.56 -1.89
C ASP A 16 7.51 -12.12 -2.20
N VAL A 17 7.44 -12.82 -3.32
CA VAL A 17 6.38 -13.76 -3.65
C VAL A 17 7.01 -15.07 -4.07
N LYS A 18 6.41 -16.18 -3.66
CA LYS A 18 6.72 -17.53 -4.11
C LYS A 18 5.45 -18.22 -4.57
N ASP A 19 5.53 -18.83 -5.76
CA ASP A 19 4.46 -19.57 -6.43
C ASP A 19 3.10 -18.83 -6.43
N GLY A 20 3.15 -17.51 -6.69
CA GLY A 20 2.00 -16.62 -6.47
C GLY A 20 1.95 -15.43 -7.40
N ASN A 21 0.82 -14.72 -7.39
CA ASN A 21 0.59 -13.51 -8.16
C ASN A 21 0.52 -12.29 -7.21
N PRO A 22 1.58 -11.47 -7.15
CA PRO A 22 1.65 -10.37 -6.18
C PRO A 22 0.74 -9.20 -6.57
N ASN A 23 0.53 -8.97 -7.88
CA ASN A 23 -0.37 -7.96 -8.41
C ASN A 23 -0.74 -8.29 -9.87
N GLY A 24 -1.97 -8.80 -10.06
CA GLY A 24 -2.49 -9.06 -11.39
C GLY A 24 -2.86 -7.79 -12.16
N ASP A 25 -2.70 -7.85 -13.48
CA ASP A 25 -3.07 -6.81 -14.43
C ASP A 25 -4.50 -7.04 -14.95
N PRO A 26 -5.47 -6.16 -14.66
CA PRO A 26 -6.83 -6.31 -15.16
C PRO A 26 -6.90 -6.23 -16.69
N ASP A 27 -5.99 -5.50 -17.34
CA ASP A 27 -5.98 -5.34 -18.79
C ASP A 27 -5.31 -6.53 -19.51
N ALA A 28 -4.46 -7.27 -18.80
CA ALA A 28 -3.79 -8.47 -19.31
C ALA A 28 -4.34 -9.77 -18.69
N GLY A 29 -5.65 -9.84 -18.45
CA GLY A 29 -6.30 -11.09 -18.02
C GLY A 29 -5.80 -11.62 -16.68
N ASN A 30 -5.42 -10.73 -15.76
CA ASN A 30 -4.88 -11.02 -14.43
C ASN A 30 -3.47 -11.67 -14.42
N LEU A 31 -2.71 -11.57 -15.52
CA LEU A 31 -1.27 -11.87 -15.50
C LEU A 31 -0.54 -10.98 -14.48
N PRO A 32 0.52 -11.45 -13.80
CA PRO A 32 1.40 -10.59 -13.02
C PRO A 32 1.87 -9.41 -13.88
N ARG A 33 1.84 -8.19 -13.34
CA ARG A 33 2.32 -7.01 -14.04
C ARG A 33 3.83 -7.10 -14.27
N ILE A 34 4.27 -6.74 -15.47
CA ILE A 34 5.68 -6.74 -15.89
C ILE A 34 5.98 -5.40 -16.58
N ASP A 35 7.16 -4.86 -16.34
CA ASP A 35 7.72 -3.78 -17.14
C ASP A 35 8.18 -4.33 -18.49
N PRO A 36 7.60 -3.87 -19.62
CA PRO A 36 7.89 -4.41 -20.94
C PRO A 36 9.32 -4.16 -21.43
N GLU A 37 10.02 -3.13 -20.94
CA GLU A 37 11.39 -2.82 -21.36
C GLU A 37 12.41 -3.70 -20.63
N THR A 38 12.19 -3.91 -19.34
CA THR A 38 13.17 -4.56 -18.46
C THR A 38 12.85 -6.02 -18.16
N GLY A 39 11.58 -6.42 -18.22
CA GLY A 39 11.11 -7.75 -17.80
C GLY A 39 10.97 -7.91 -16.28
N ASN A 40 11.22 -6.85 -15.50
CA ASN A 40 11.01 -6.87 -14.05
C ASN A 40 9.50 -6.86 -13.74
N GLY A 41 9.09 -7.60 -12.73
CA GLY A 41 7.74 -7.57 -12.22
C GLY A 41 7.43 -6.23 -11.57
N LEU A 42 6.16 -5.82 -11.65
CA LEU A 42 5.64 -4.60 -11.05
C LEU A 42 4.55 -4.92 -10.02
N VAL A 43 4.54 -4.16 -8.94
CA VAL A 43 3.45 -4.11 -7.97
C VAL A 43 3.08 -2.66 -7.76
N THR A 44 1.85 -2.29 -8.11
CA THR A 44 1.39 -0.91 -7.99
C THR A 44 1.36 -0.44 -6.54
N ASP A 45 1.59 0.85 -6.33
CA ASP A 45 1.50 1.48 -5.02
C ASP A 45 0.11 1.30 -4.40
N VAL A 46 -0.95 1.39 -5.22
CA VAL A 46 -2.33 1.19 -4.78
C VAL A 46 -2.61 -0.24 -4.30
N CYS A 47 -1.94 -1.26 -4.86
CA CYS A 47 -2.01 -2.63 -4.38
C CYS A 47 -1.50 -2.74 -2.94
N LEU A 48 -0.30 -2.19 -2.66
CA LEU A 48 0.29 -2.21 -1.33
C LEU A 48 -0.52 -1.36 -0.34
N LYS A 49 -0.97 -0.17 -0.75
CA LYS A 49 -1.86 0.67 0.07
C LYS A 49 -3.17 -0.05 0.40
N ARG A 50 -3.71 -0.90 -0.49
CA ARG A 50 -4.88 -1.75 -0.19
C ARG A 50 -4.56 -2.77 0.90
N LYS A 51 -3.40 -3.42 0.87
CA LYS A 51 -2.99 -4.39 1.90
C LYS A 51 -2.82 -3.72 3.27
N VAL A 52 -2.22 -2.52 3.31
CA VAL A 52 -2.15 -1.71 4.53
C VAL A 52 -3.54 -1.37 5.06
N ARG A 53 -4.47 -0.92 4.21
CA ARG A 53 -5.87 -0.67 4.61
C ARG A 53 -6.53 -1.89 5.22
N ASN A 54 -6.36 -3.06 4.59
CA ASN A 54 -6.94 -4.31 5.07
C ASN A 54 -6.40 -4.67 6.46
N TYR A 55 -5.08 -4.56 6.67
CA TYR A 55 -4.46 -4.81 7.96
C TYR A 55 -4.98 -3.87 9.05
N VAL A 56 -5.04 -2.56 8.77
CA VAL A 56 -5.56 -1.57 9.72
C VAL A 56 -7.04 -1.84 10.06
N GLY A 57 -7.86 -2.12 9.05
CA GLY A 57 -9.26 -2.49 9.24
C GLY A 57 -9.43 -3.73 10.11
N LEU A 58 -8.57 -4.74 9.92
CA LEU A 58 -8.56 -5.97 10.72
C LEU A 58 -8.22 -5.70 12.19
N VAL A 59 -7.15 -4.94 12.45
CA VAL A 59 -6.65 -4.70 13.82
C VAL A 59 -7.58 -3.77 14.62
N HIS A 60 -8.24 -2.82 13.96
CA HIS A 60 -9.09 -1.83 14.63
C HIS A 60 -10.60 -2.04 14.43
N GLY A 61 -11.00 -3.14 13.79
CA GLY A 61 -12.42 -3.49 13.60
C GLY A 61 -13.22 -2.46 12.78
N GLU A 62 -12.53 -1.73 11.89
CA GLU A 62 -13.10 -0.65 11.09
C GLU A 62 -13.88 0.41 11.91
N GLN A 63 -13.36 0.81 13.08
CA GLN A 63 -13.97 1.82 13.95
C GLN A 63 -13.16 3.14 13.97
N PRO A 64 -13.79 4.31 14.24
CA PRO A 64 -13.06 5.54 14.49
C PRO A 64 -12.05 5.39 15.63
N PRO A 65 -10.86 6.02 15.55
CA PRO A 65 -10.36 6.92 14.51
C PRO A 65 -9.62 6.22 13.34
N TYR A 66 -9.79 4.90 13.20
CA TYR A 66 -9.07 4.04 12.27
C TYR A 66 -9.99 3.37 11.23
N GLU A 67 -11.12 4.00 10.92
CA GLU A 67 -11.97 3.51 9.82
C GLU A 67 -11.21 3.56 8.49
N ILE A 68 -11.66 2.74 7.53
CA ILE A 68 -11.14 2.72 6.17
C ILE A 68 -12.18 3.33 5.22
N TYR A 69 -11.81 4.43 4.58
CA TYR A 69 -12.66 5.17 3.65
C TYR A 69 -12.81 4.42 2.33
N VAL A 70 -11.70 3.97 1.73
CA VAL A 70 -11.72 3.22 0.47
C VAL A 70 -11.82 1.72 0.76
N LYS A 71 -13.03 1.18 0.92
CA LYS A 71 -13.29 -0.26 1.11
C LYS A 71 -14.37 -0.80 0.18
N GLU A 72 -14.46 -2.13 0.08
CA GLU A 72 -15.46 -2.79 -0.77
C GLU A 72 -16.88 -2.39 -0.33
N LYS A 73 -17.78 -2.16 -1.30
CA LYS A 73 -19.20 -1.79 -1.08
C LYS A 73 -19.44 -0.47 -0.32
N ALA A 74 -18.41 0.32 -0.04
CA ALA A 74 -18.57 1.64 0.56
C ALA A 74 -19.15 2.64 -0.45
N VAL A 75 -20.13 3.43 0.00
CA VAL A 75 -20.66 4.58 -0.74
C VAL A 75 -20.02 5.84 -0.18
N LEU A 76 -19.08 6.44 -0.93
CA LEU A 76 -18.26 7.55 -0.45
C LEU A 76 -19.08 8.78 -0.06
N ASN A 77 -20.11 9.14 -0.85
CA ASN A 77 -21.03 10.24 -0.52
C ASN A 77 -21.69 10.07 0.86
N ARG A 78 -22.07 8.84 1.26
CA ARG A 78 -22.64 8.58 2.59
C ARG A 78 -21.61 8.81 3.70
N GLN A 79 -20.33 8.54 3.43
CA GLN A 79 -19.26 8.84 4.39
C GLN A 79 -19.05 10.34 4.54
N HIS A 80 -19.17 11.09 3.44
CA HIS A 80 -19.10 12.56 3.48
C HIS A 80 -20.27 13.15 4.26
N GLU A 81 -21.49 12.64 4.07
CA GLU A 81 -22.69 13.07 4.81
C GLU A 81 -22.53 12.95 6.32
N ARG A 82 -21.83 11.92 6.82
CA ARG A 82 -21.54 11.77 8.26
C ARG A 82 -20.76 12.97 8.81
N ALA A 83 -19.83 13.53 8.04
CA ALA A 83 -19.08 14.72 8.43
C ALA A 83 -20.00 15.94 8.52
N TYR A 84 -20.91 16.12 7.57
CA TYR A 84 -21.89 17.21 7.58
C TYR A 84 -22.85 17.10 8.76
N GLN A 85 -23.37 15.90 9.02
CA GLN A 85 -24.25 15.62 10.16
C GLN A 85 -23.55 15.92 11.50
N ALA A 86 -22.26 15.59 11.64
CA ALA A 86 -21.51 15.82 12.86
C ALA A 86 -21.35 17.30 13.25
N PHE A 87 -21.54 18.23 12.30
CA PHE A 87 -21.50 19.68 12.53
C PHE A 87 -22.82 20.38 12.23
N GLU A 88 -23.91 19.62 12.04
CA GLU A 88 -25.24 20.15 11.71
C GLU A 88 -25.26 21.04 10.45
N LEU A 89 -24.36 20.74 9.50
CA LEU A 89 -24.25 21.44 8.22
C LEU A 89 -25.03 20.70 7.14
N LYS A 90 -25.47 21.41 6.10
CA LYS A 90 -26.10 20.83 4.91
C LYS A 90 -25.15 20.88 3.73
N PRO A 91 -24.94 19.75 3.01
CA PRO A 91 -24.12 19.76 1.82
C PRO A 91 -24.83 20.47 0.67
N GLU A 92 -24.07 21.28 -0.08
CA GLU A 92 -24.48 21.75 -1.40
C GLU A 92 -23.83 20.86 -2.46
N SER A 93 -24.59 20.48 -3.50
CA SER A 93 -24.08 19.57 -4.53
C SER A 93 -22.79 20.07 -5.16
N LYS A 94 -21.75 19.23 -5.10
CA LYS A 94 -20.38 19.44 -5.62
C LYS A 94 -19.63 20.63 -5.01
N LYS A 95 -20.15 21.27 -3.95
CA LYS A 95 -19.55 22.46 -3.34
C LYS A 95 -19.18 22.21 -1.88
N LEU A 96 -18.02 22.73 -1.50
CA LEU A 96 -17.68 22.87 -0.07
C LEU A 96 -18.50 24.01 0.55
N PRO A 97 -18.63 24.03 1.89
CA PRO A 97 -19.17 25.19 2.60
C PRO A 97 -18.43 26.48 2.17
N LYS A 98 -19.19 27.56 1.98
CA LYS A 98 -18.62 28.88 1.63
C LYS A 98 -17.72 29.44 2.73
N ASN A 99 -18.03 29.11 3.98
CA ASN A 99 -17.20 29.42 5.12
C ASN A 99 -15.99 28.48 5.15
N GLU A 100 -14.79 29.04 5.09
CA GLU A 100 -13.55 28.25 5.13
C GLU A 100 -13.40 27.42 6.42
N GLU A 101 -13.88 27.93 7.56
CA GLU A 101 -13.79 27.21 8.82
C GLU A 101 -14.63 25.92 8.78
N ASP A 102 -15.83 26.00 8.21
CA ASP A 102 -16.72 24.86 8.06
C ASP A 102 -16.18 23.86 7.04
N ALA A 103 -15.60 24.33 5.93
CA ALA A 103 -14.91 23.47 4.98
C ALA A 103 -13.72 22.72 5.62
N ARG A 104 -12.96 23.38 6.49
CA ARG A 104 -11.86 22.76 7.27
C ARG A 104 -12.40 21.76 8.30
N LYS A 105 -13.52 22.04 8.97
CA LYS A 105 -14.18 21.11 9.91
C LYS A 105 -14.59 19.81 9.20
N ILE A 106 -15.23 19.91 8.04
CA ILE A 106 -15.63 18.73 7.25
C ILE A 106 -14.41 17.90 6.85
N THR A 107 -13.40 18.55 6.24
CA THR A 107 -12.17 17.87 5.79
C THR A 107 -11.39 17.26 6.96
N GLY A 108 -11.28 17.99 8.07
CA GLY A 108 -10.61 17.55 9.29
C GLY A 108 -11.33 16.40 9.98
N TRP A 109 -12.66 16.36 9.93
CA TRP A 109 -13.44 15.22 10.42
C TRP A 109 -13.16 13.96 9.60
N MET A 110 -13.05 14.08 8.27
CA MET A 110 -12.65 12.95 7.42
C MET A 110 -11.26 12.43 7.82
N CYS A 111 -10.29 13.32 8.00
CA CYS A 111 -8.94 12.93 8.44
C CYS A 111 -8.95 12.31 9.85
N LYS A 112 -9.79 12.80 10.76
CA LYS A 112 -9.85 12.31 12.15
C LYS A 112 -10.42 10.89 12.24
N ASN A 113 -11.39 10.54 11.39
CA ASN A 113 -12.10 9.26 11.51
C ASN A 113 -11.52 8.17 10.61
N PHE A 114 -10.92 8.54 9.47
CA PHE A 114 -10.40 7.58 8.50
C PHE A 114 -8.88 7.58 8.46
N PHE A 115 -8.28 6.43 8.81
CA PHE A 115 -6.82 6.28 8.80
C PHE A 115 -6.24 6.46 7.40
N ASP A 116 -6.87 5.90 6.37
CA ASP A 116 -6.34 5.94 5.01
C ASP A 116 -6.44 7.32 4.36
N VAL A 117 -7.47 8.11 4.70
CA VAL A 117 -7.53 9.54 4.35
C VAL A 117 -6.41 10.31 5.02
N ARG A 118 -6.19 10.06 6.33
CA ARG A 118 -5.14 10.70 7.13
C ARG A 118 -3.73 10.35 6.63
N ALA A 119 -3.48 9.10 6.28
CA ALA A 119 -2.17 8.59 5.89
C ALA A 119 -1.84 8.81 4.41
N PHE A 120 -2.76 8.48 3.50
CA PHE A 120 -2.50 8.46 2.05
C PHE A 120 -3.11 9.64 1.31
N GLY A 121 -4.09 10.30 1.92
CA GLY A 121 -4.87 11.35 1.31
C GLY A 121 -6.06 10.80 0.52
N ALA A 122 -6.97 11.69 0.15
CA ALA A 122 -8.12 11.38 -0.67
C ALA A 122 -8.61 12.62 -1.40
N VAL A 123 -9.13 12.41 -2.62
CA VAL A 123 -9.97 13.39 -3.31
C VAL A 123 -11.41 13.05 -2.96
N MET A 124 -12.09 13.95 -2.24
CA MET A 124 -13.45 13.78 -1.72
C MET A 124 -14.42 14.80 -2.34
N SER A 125 -14.07 15.32 -3.52
CA SER A 125 -14.87 16.27 -4.30
C SER A 125 -15.90 15.55 -5.18
N THR A 126 -16.83 14.84 -4.55
CA THR A 126 -17.93 14.15 -5.21
C THR A 126 -19.22 15.00 -5.14
N GLU A 127 -20.39 14.39 -5.36
CA GLU A 127 -21.68 15.08 -5.23
C GLU A 127 -21.86 15.70 -3.83
N VAL A 128 -21.49 14.98 -2.78
CA VAL A 128 -21.33 15.53 -1.45
C VAL A 128 -19.85 15.86 -1.28
N ASN A 129 -19.47 17.13 -1.35
CA ASN A 129 -18.05 17.50 -1.38
C ASN A 129 -17.49 17.58 0.05
N ALA A 130 -16.44 16.81 0.36
CA ALA A 130 -15.71 16.88 1.64
C ALA A 130 -14.25 17.36 1.47
N GLY A 131 -13.93 17.94 0.31
CA GLY A 131 -12.65 18.56 0.02
C GLY A 131 -11.63 17.58 -0.57
N GLN A 132 -10.36 17.89 -0.38
CA GLN A 132 -9.26 17.03 -0.79
C GLN A 132 -8.09 17.20 0.16
N VAL A 133 -7.35 16.12 0.38
CA VAL A 133 -6.15 16.14 1.21
C VAL A 133 -5.06 15.29 0.56
N ARG A 134 -3.82 15.75 0.69
CA ARG A 134 -2.64 14.95 0.35
C ARG A 134 -2.08 14.36 1.63
N GLY A 135 -2.08 13.03 1.73
CA GLY A 135 -1.54 12.35 2.90
C GLY A 135 -0.01 12.37 2.91
N PRO A 136 0.61 12.29 4.09
CA PRO A 136 2.05 12.31 4.23
C PRO A 136 2.73 11.07 3.63
N VAL A 137 2.07 9.92 3.61
CA VAL A 137 2.66 8.64 3.19
C VAL A 137 2.42 8.38 1.71
N GLN A 138 3.49 8.34 0.93
CA GLN A 138 3.46 8.03 -0.50
C GLN A 138 4.42 6.88 -0.82
N PHE A 139 4.04 6.06 -1.80
CA PHE A 139 4.80 4.92 -2.26
C PHE A 139 5.02 5.07 -3.76
N ALA A 140 6.17 4.62 -4.24
CA ALA A 140 6.36 4.32 -5.65
C ALA A 140 5.87 2.89 -5.96
N PHE A 141 5.91 2.51 -7.24
CA PHE A 141 5.69 1.13 -7.64
C PHE A 141 6.78 0.23 -7.03
N GLY A 142 6.36 -0.93 -6.52
CA GLY A 142 7.27 -2.03 -6.23
C GLY A 142 7.79 -2.62 -7.53
N ARG A 143 9.09 -2.86 -7.60
CA ARG A 143 9.75 -3.46 -8.76
C ARG A 143 10.60 -4.63 -8.32
N SER A 144 10.53 -5.75 -9.02
CA SER A 144 11.38 -6.90 -8.71
C SER A 144 12.86 -6.58 -8.95
N ILE A 145 13.75 -7.14 -8.15
CA ILE A 145 15.21 -6.99 -8.31
C ILE A 145 15.66 -7.57 -9.65
N ASP A 146 15.22 -8.79 -9.95
CA ASP A 146 15.48 -9.48 -11.21
C ASP A 146 14.24 -9.56 -12.09
N ARG A 147 14.45 -9.91 -13.37
CA ARG A 147 13.38 -10.29 -14.28
C ARG A 147 12.55 -11.43 -13.70
N VAL A 148 11.23 -11.33 -13.83
CA VAL A 148 10.32 -12.39 -13.36
C VAL A 148 9.81 -13.22 -14.53
N PHE A 149 9.56 -14.49 -14.26
CA PHE A 149 8.88 -15.38 -15.20
C PHE A 149 7.44 -15.61 -14.73
N THR A 150 6.49 -15.50 -15.65
CA THR A 150 5.08 -15.84 -15.38
C THR A 150 4.79 -17.26 -15.82
N GLY A 151 4.52 -18.14 -14.86
CA GLY A 151 4.00 -19.48 -15.09
C GLY A 151 2.50 -19.47 -15.34
N GLU A 152 2.03 -20.29 -16.27
CA GLU A 152 0.60 -20.56 -16.50
C GLU A 152 0.28 -21.99 -16.06
N HIS A 153 -0.72 -22.11 -15.19
CA HIS A 153 -1.19 -23.38 -14.66
C HIS A 153 -2.67 -23.56 -15.00
N SER A 154 -2.94 -24.51 -15.90
CA SER A 154 -4.30 -24.96 -16.19
C SER A 154 -4.86 -25.72 -14.99
N ILE A 155 -6.05 -25.31 -14.54
CA ILE A 155 -6.78 -25.95 -13.44
C ILE A 155 -8.17 -26.35 -13.91
N THR A 156 -8.74 -27.42 -13.36
CA THR A 156 -10.07 -27.89 -13.73
C THR A 156 -11.04 -27.70 -12.56
N ARG A 157 -12.16 -27.02 -12.81
CA ARG A 157 -13.24 -26.94 -11.82
C ARG A 157 -14.15 -28.16 -11.99
N MET A 158 -14.24 -28.99 -10.96
CA MET A 158 -15.04 -30.22 -10.96
C MET A 158 -16.55 -29.95 -10.92
N ALA A 159 -16.95 -28.88 -10.23
CA ALA A 159 -18.34 -28.47 -10.09
C ALA A 159 -18.78 -27.58 -11.26
N VAL A 160 -19.97 -27.85 -11.80
CA VAL A 160 -20.61 -27.04 -12.84
C VAL A 160 -21.48 -25.97 -12.21
N THR A 161 -21.58 -24.80 -12.85
CA THR A 161 -22.34 -23.67 -12.29
C THR A 161 -23.84 -23.79 -12.57
N ASN A 162 -24.24 -24.45 -13.66
CA ASN A 162 -25.64 -24.62 -14.04
C ASN A 162 -25.94 -26.12 -14.26
N GLU A 163 -27.16 -26.56 -13.96
CA GLU A 163 -27.61 -27.94 -14.19
C GLU A 163 -27.46 -28.37 -15.65
N LYS A 164 -27.64 -27.45 -16.60
CA LYS A 164 -27.47 -27.69 -18.04
C LYS A 164 -26.03 -28.04 -18.46
N ASP A 165 -25.07 -27.85 -17.57
CA ASP A 165 -23.66 -28.10 -17.82
C ASP A 165 -23.19 -29.42 -17.18
N LEU A 166 -24.07 -30.18 -16.51
CA LEU A 166 -23.74 -31.46 -15.84
C LEU A 166 -23.11 -32.51 -16.77
N GLU A 167 -23.54 -32.53 -18.04
CA GLU A 167 -23.05 -33.48 -19.04
C GLU A 167 -21.95 -32.89 -19.95
N LYS A 168 -21.56 -31.61 -19.77
CA LYS A 168 -20.53 -30.96 -20.58
C LYS A 168 -19.11 -31.24 -20.05
N GLU A 169 -18.13 -31.09 -20.93
CA GLU A 169 -16.72 -31.06 -20.51
C GLU A 169 -16.50 -29.97 -19.44
N ARG A 170 -15.70 -30.33 -18.43
CA ARG A 170 -15.47 -29.50 -17.25
C ARG A 170 -14.78 -28.20 -17.63
N THR A 171 -15.21 -27.09 -17.01
CA THR A 171 -14.60 -25.78 -17.23
C THR A 171 -13.15 -25.76 -16.75
N MET A 172 -12.23 -25.43 -17.66
CA MET A 172 -10.83 -25.18 -17.33
C MET A 172 -10.63 -23.70 -16.98
N GLY A 173 -10.00 -23.45 -15.83
CA GLY A 173 -9.49 -22.14 -15.44
C GLY A 173 -7.97 -22.06 -15.63
N ARG A 174 -7.42 -20.86 -15.52
CA ARG A 174 -5.98 -20.61 -15.56
C ARG A 174 -5.55 -19.87 -14.31
N LYS A 175 -4.40 -20.24 -13.76
CA LYS A 175 -3.71 -19.50 -12.72
C LYS A 175 -2.37 -19.03 -13.26
N PHE A 176 -2.10 -17.74 -13.10
CA PHE A 176 -0.82 -17.14 -13.45
C PHE A 176 -0.04 -16.85 -12.18
N THR A 177 1.19 -17.32 -12.10
CA THR A 177 2.03 -17.21 -10.90
C THR A 177 3.44 -16.80 -11.28
N VAL A 178 4.14 -16.19 -10.33
CA VAL A 178 5.58 -15.98 -10.37
C VAL A 178 6.19 -17.05 -9.45
N PRO A 179 7.11 -17.91 -9.94
CA PRO A 179 7.75 -18.93 -9.10
C PRO A 179 8.49 -18.31 -7.92
N TYR A 180 9.23 -17.24 -8.18
CA TYR A 180 9.82 -16.40 -7.15
C TYR A 180 10.11 -14.99 -7.68
N GLY A 181 9.94 -13.98 -6.84
CA GLY A 181 10.39 -12.62 -7.11
C GLY A 181 10.54 -11.80 -5.84
N LEU A 182 11.71 -11.20 -5.65
CA LEU A 182 11.97 -10.22 -4.59
C LEU A 182 11.67 -8.82 -5.12
N TYR A 183 10.73 -8.11 -4.49
CA TYR A 183 10.27 -6.78 -4.88
C TYR A 183 10.77 -5.72 -3.92
N ARG A 184 11.23 -4.61 -4.50
CA ARG A 184 11.68 -3.43 -3.78
C ARG A 184 10.70 -2.28 -3.97
N VAL A 185 10.32 -1.65 -2.87
CA VAL A 185 9.42 -0.49 -2.82
C VAL A 185 10.16 0.66 -2.18
N HIS A 186 10.02 1.86 -2.75
CA HIS A 186 10.45 3.09 -2.13
C HIS A 186 9.25 3.85 -1.59
N GLY A 187 9.38 4.37 -0.38
CA GLY A 187 8.35 5.17 0.26
C GLY A 187 8.88 6.44 0.90
N PHE A 188 7.97 7.40 1.06
CA PHE A 188 8.24 8.76 1.49
C PHE A 188 7.16 9.19 2.48
N ILE A 189 7.56 9.82 3.58
CA ILE A 189 6.67 10.32 4.62
C ILE A 189 7.02 11.77 4.93
N SER A 190 6.10 12.68 4.61
CA SER A 190 6.29 14.13 4.75
C SER A 190 5.68 14.65 6.05
N ALA A 191 6.50 15.16 6.97
CA ALA A 191 6.02 15.80 8.20
C ALA A 191 5.14 17.06 7.97
N PRO A 192 5.43 17.96 7.00
CA PRO A 192 4.53 19.09 6.71
C PRO A 192 3.11 18.66 6.30
N LEU A 193 2.97 17.58 5.52
CA LEU A 193 1.66 17.04 5.14
C LEU A 193 0.96 16.34 6.31
N ALA A 194 1.73 15.72 7.21
CA ALA A 194 1.20 15.13 8.42
C ALA A 194 0.56 16.18 9.33
N LYS A 195 1.14 17.39 9.43
CA LYS A 195 0.53 18.52 10.16
C LYS A 195 -0.83 18.95 9.61
N GLN A 196 -1.02 18.85 8.30
CA GLN A 196 -2.30 19.21 7.66
C GLN A 196 -3.39 18.17 7.90
N THR A 197 -3.00 16.89 8.00
CA THR A 197 -3.93 15.75 8.12
C THR A 197 -4.09 15.25 9.56
N GLY A 198 -3.20 15.64 10.46
CA GLY A 198 -3.13 15.13 11.83
C GLY A 198 -2.52 13.74 11.96
N PHE A 199 -1.76 13.27 10.95
CA PHE A 199 -1.10 11.97 10.98
C PHE A 199 -0.02 11.95 12.08
N SER A 200 -0.22 11.09 13.07
CA SER A 200 0.52 11.11 14.33
C SER A 200 1.57 10.01 14.43
N GLU A 201 2.43 10.07 15.45
CA GLU A 201 3.41 8.99 15.73
C GLU A 201 2.73 7.63 15.93
N GLY A 202 1.54 7.59 16.57
CA GLY A 202 0.76 6.35 16.70
C GLY A 202 0.25 5.81 15.36
N ASP A 203 -0.09 6.70 14.42
CA ASP A 203 -0.46 6.28 13.06
C ASP A 203 0.78 5.77 12.29
N LEU A 204 1.94 6.38 12.52
CA LEU A 204 3.22 5.96 11.94
C LEU A 204 3.64 4.58 12.44
N GLU A 205 3.53 4.32 13.74
CA GLU A 205 3.77 2.99 14.31
C GLU A 205 2.82 1.94 13.76
N LEU A 206 1.53 2.27 13.65
CA LEU A 206 0.54 1.39 13.03
C LEU A 206 0.88 1.12 11.56
N PHE A 207 1.33 2.14 10.83
CA PHE A 207 1.78 2.03 9.45
C PHE A 207 2.96 1.06 9.30
N TRP A 208 3.98 1.16 10.18
CA TRP A 208 5.11 0.24 10.18
C TRP A 208 4.70 -1.20 10.47
N LYS A 209 3.87 -1.41 11.50
CA LYS A 209 3.28 -2.74 11.79
C LYS A 209 2.49 -3.27 10.61
N SER A 210 1.80 -2.40 9.88
CA SER A 210 1.07 -2.79 8.67
C SER A 210 2.03 -3.30 7.60
N LEU A 211 3.12 -2.59 7.30
CA LEU A 211 4.08 -3.05 6.29
C LEU A 211 4.73 -4.40 6.63
N GLN A 212 4.98 -4.67 7.91
CA GLN A 212 5.54 -5.93 8.37
C GLN A 212 4.55 -7.10 8.21
N ASN A 213 3.27 -6.87 8.51
CA ASN A 213 2.28 -7.96 8.69
C ASN A 213 1.23 -8.04 7.56
N MET A 214 1.24 -7.11 6.59
CA MET A 214 0.16 -6.99 5.60
C MET A 214 0.00 -8.22 4.71
N PHE A 215 1.02 -9.06 4.55
CA PHE A 215 0.94 -10.26 3.71
C PHE A 215 0.39 -11.47 4.46
N ASP A 216 0.62 -11.57 5.77
CA ASP A 216 0.17 -12.70 6.58
C ASP A 216 -1.34 -12.75 6.74
N HIS A 217 -1.99 -11.58 6.70
CA HIS A 217 -3.45 -11.46 6.77
C HIS A 217 -4.13 -11.31 5.40
N ASP A 218 -3.39 -11.42 4.30
CA ASP A 218 -3.90 -11.20 2.94
C ASP A 218 -3.65 -12.43 2.03
N ARG A 219 -3.61 -13.63 2.64
CA ARG A 219 -3.43 -14.90 1.94
C ARG A 219 -4.64 -15.23 1.06
N SER A 220 -4.39 -15.72 -0.16
CA SER A 220 -5.44 -16.21 -1.06
C SER A 220 -4.89 -17.20 -2.08
N ALA A 221 -5.77 -17.96 -2.73
CA ALA A 221 -5.42 -18.99 -3.70
C ALA A 221 -4.64 -18.49 -4.94
N ALA A 222 -4.60 -17.17 -5.16
CA ALA A 222 -3.86 -16.54 -6.25
C ALA A 222 -2.53 -15.93 -5.79
N ARG A 223 -2.39 -15.55 -4.52
CA ARG A 223 -1.24 -14.78 -4.02
C ARG A 223 -0.04 -15.64 -3.62
N GLY A 224 -0.26 -16.94 -3.41
CA GLY A 224 0.80 -17.85 -2.98
C GLY A 224 1.40 -17.45 -1.64
N GLU A 225 2.72 -17.60 -1.51
CA GLU A 225 3.47 -17.19 -0.34
C GLU A 225 4.08 -15.81 -0.57
N MET A 226 3.50 -14.78 0.05
CA MET A 226 4.10 -13.44 0.10
C MET A 226 4.58 -13.15 1.52
N ALA A 227 5.75 -12.55 1.66
CA ALA A 227 6.27 -12.15 2.97
C ALA A 227 7.05 -10.83 2.89
N ALA A 228 6.96 -10.02 3.94
CA ALA A 228 7.85 -8.89 4.12
C ALA A 228 9.21 -9.44 4.59
N GLN A 229 10.27 -9.15 3.86
CA GLN A 229 11.61 -9.69 4.12
C GLN A 229 12.49 -8.68 4.86
N LYS A 230 12.47 -7.42 4.42
CA LYS A 230 13.21 -6.32 5.05
C LYS A 230 12.42 -5.03 5.02
N LEU A 231 12.50 -4.25 6.10
CA LEU A 231 11.96 -2.90 6.19
C LEU A 231 13.03 -1.99 6.77
N ILE A 232 13.63 -1.19 5.90
CA ILE A 232 14.67 -0.21 6.26
C ILE A 232 14.03 1.17 6.26
N VAL A 233 14.14 1.88 7.37
CA VAL A 233 13.60 3.24 7.56
C VAL A 233 14.76 4.22 7.77
N PHE A 234 14.69 5.36 7.09
CA PHE A 234 15.58 6.49 7.26
C PHE A 234 14.79 7.64 7.86
N LYS A 235 15.08 7.96 9.13
CA LYS A 235 14.45 9.06 9.86
C LYS A 235 15.35 10.28 9.79
N HIS A 236 14.81 11.39 9.31
CA HIS A 236 15.52 12.67 9.30
C HIS A 236 15.36 13.43 10.61
N GLU A 237 16.41 14.08 11.09
CA GLU A 237 16.32 14.99 12.24
C GLU A 237 15.42 16.20 11.94
N SER A 238 15.43 16.69 10.71
CA SER A 238 14.65 17.83 10.24
C SER A 238 13.32 17.41 9.62
N GLU A 239 12.30 18.24 9.83
CA GLU A 239 10.98 18.14 9.18
C GLU A 239 11.05 18.13 7.64
N LEU A 240 12.00 18.87 7.06
CA LEU A 240 12.18 18.96 5.61
C LEU A 240 13.15 17.90 5.05
N GLY A 241 13.90 17.24 5.93
CA GLY A 241 14.92 16.27 5.60
C GLY A 241 16.35 16.80 5.67
N ASN A 242 17.28 15.87 5.81
CA ASN A 242 18.72 16.09 5.93
C ASN A 242 19.50 15.51 4.73
N ALA A 243 18.87 14.67 3.91
CA ALA A 243 19.48 14.06 2.74
C ALA A 243 18.46 13.85 1.60
N PRO A 244 18.91 13.82 0.33
CA PRO A 244 18.05 13.44 -0.80
C PRO A 244 17.61 11.98 -0.72
N ALA A 245 16.35 11.70 -1.03
CA ALA A 245 15.78 10.35 -0.92
C ALA A 245 16.51 9.30 -1.81
N HIS A 246 16.88 9.66 -3.04
CA HIS A 246 17.59 8.73 -3.93
C HIS A 246 18.91 8.24 -3.32
N LYS A 247 19.69 9.13 -2.68
CA LYS A 247 20.94 8.74 -2.02
C LYS A 247 20.71 7.77 -0.87
N LEU A 248 19.62 7.93 -0.13
CA LEU A 248 19.25 7.00 0.95
C LEU A 248 18.80 5.65 0.39
N PHE A 249 18.05 5.65 -0.71
CA PHE A 249 17.69 4.41 -1.38
C PHE A 249 18.93 3.70 -1.93
N ASP A 250 19.90 4.42 -2.51
CA ASP A 250 21.14 3.82 -3.03
C ASP A 250 22.00 3.18 -1.93
N LEU A 251 21.77 3.49 -0.64
CA LEU A 251 22.42 2.78 0.48
C LEU A 251 21.94 1.34 0.62
N VAL A 252 20.76 0.99 0.10
CA VAL A 252 20.24 -0.38 0.13
C VAL A 252 20.61 -1.08 -1.17
N THR A 253 21.61 -1.94 -1.09
CA THR A 253 22.06 -2.80 -2.19
C THR A 253 21.47 -4.20 -2.01
N VAL A 254 21.08 -4.81 -3.13
CA VAL A 254 20.54 -6.16 -3.16
C VAL A 254 21.23 -6.89 -4.30
N GLU A 255 22.00 -7.90 -3.96
CA GLU A 255 22.80 -8.68 -4.90
C GLU A 255 22.34 -10.14 -4.90
N LYS A 256 22.22 -10.71 -6.09
CA LYS A 256 21.87 -12.12 -6.24
C LYS A 256 23.09 -12.99 -5.96
N ASN A 257 22.97 -13.95 -5.06
CA ASN A 257 24.09 -14.82 -4.64
C ASN A 257 23.99 -16.27 -5.18
N CYS A 258 22.94 -16.59 -5.95
CA CYS A 258 22.72 -17.93 -6.53
C CYS A 258 23.33 -18.13 -7.95
N GLY A 259 24.31 -17.31 -8.34
CA GLY A 259 24.97 -17.39 -9.64
C GLY A 259 24.00 -17.21 -10.82
N ASP A 260 24.12 -18.05 -11.85
CA ASP A 260 23.25 -18.02 -13.03
C ASP A 260 21.89 -18.68 -12.81
N ALA A 261 21.70 -19.40 -11.69
CA ALA A 261 20.42 -20.01 -11.39
C ALA A 261 19.34 -18.93 -11.19
N PRO A 262 18.09 -19.20 -11.59
CA PRO A 262 16.97 -18.35 -11.22
C PRO A 262 16.76 -18.38 -9.70
N PRO A 263 16.60 -17.23 -9.03
CA PRO A 263 16.36 -17.18 -7.59
C PRO A 263 15.03 -17.87 -7.24
N ARG A 264 14.97 -18.51 -6.07
CA ARG A 264 13.82 -19.29 -5.58
C ARG A 264 13.46 -19.02 -4.12
N SER A 265 14.27 -18.23 -3.42
CA SER A 265 14.07 -17.86 -2.04
C SER A 265 14.75 -16.53 -1.71
N PHE A 266 14.41 -15.94 -0.57
CA PHE A 266 15.10 -14.75 -0.09
C PHE A 266 16.58 -15.01 0.24
N GLY A 267 16.92 -16.26 0.59
CA GLY A 267 18.30 -16.67 0.84
C GLY A 267 19.20 -16.62 -0.40
N ASP A 268 18.62 -16.52 -1.61
CA ASP A 268 19.35 -16.34 -2.87
C ASP A 268 19.79 -14.88 -3.12
N TYR A 269 19.60 -14.01 -2.12
CA TYR A 269 19.95 -12.60 -2.17
C TYR A 269 20.72 -12.17 -0.92
N ASP A 270 21.77 -11.38 -1.14
CA ASP A 270 22.45 -10.64 -0.10
C ASP A 270 21.95 -9.20 -0.09
N VAL A 271 21.41 -8.77 1.06
CA VAL A 271 20.96 -7.40 1.28
C VAL A 271 21.95 -6.70 2.19
N ALA A 272 22.58 -5.63 1.68
CA ALA A 272 23.47 -4.79 2.47
C ALA A 272 22.92 -3.38 2.56
N VAL A 273 23.15 -2.73 3.72
CA VAL A 273 22.73 -1.35 3.96
C VAL A 273 23.92 -0.52 4.39
N GLY A 274 24.25 0.49 3.58
CA GLY A 274 25.32 1.43 3.84
C GLY A 274 25.09 2.30 5.07
N ALA A 275 26.11 3.08 5.43
CA ALA A 275 26.04 4.04 6.51
C ALA A 275 25.14 5.23 6.13
N ALA A 276 24.25 5.62 7.04
CA ALA A 276 23.41 6.80 6.85
C ALA A 276 24.26 8.09 6.97
N PRO A 277 23.96 9.13 6.17
CA PRO A 277 24.63 10.42 6.30
C PRO A 277 24.28 11.11 7.62
N ALA A 278 25.05 12.13 8.00
CA ALA A 278 24.78 12.93 9.19
C ALA A 278 23.35 13.52 9.17
N GLY A 279 22.69 13.49 10.33
CA GLY A 279 21.31 13.95 10.49
C GLY A 279 20.25 12.97 9.96
N VAL A 280 20.64 11.73 9.64
CA VAL A 280 19.74 10.64 9.27
C VAL A 280 20.00 9.42 10.15
N GLU A 281 18.97 9.00 10.87
CA GLU A 281 18.97 7.76 11.65
C GLU A 281 18.46 6.62 10.76
N ARG A 282 19.23 5.53 10.70
CA ARG A 282 18.80 4.28 10.05
C ARG A 282 18.18 3.35 11.07
N ILE A 283 16.98 2.87 10.78
CA ILE A 283 16.23 1.93 11.60
C ILE A 283 15.87 0.71 10.76
N GLU A 284 16.38 -0.45 11.13
CA GLU A 284 16.02 -1.73 10.52
C GLU A 284 14.93 -2.39 11.35
N MET A 285 13.74 -2.54 10.76
CA MET A 285 12.56 -3.06 11.46
C MET A 285 12.31 -4.55 11.17
N LEU A 286 13.00 -5.12 10.18
CA LEU A 286 13.05 -6.54 9.81
C LEU A 286 14.47 -6.88 9.35
#